data_AF-A0A1G3JV21-F1
#
_entry.id   AF-A0A1G3JV21-F1
#
_cell.length_a   1.000
_cell.length_b   1.000
_cell.length_c   1.000
_cell.angle_alpha   90.00
_cell.angle_beta   90.00
_cell.angle_gamma   90.00
#
_symmetry.space_group_name_H-M   'P 1'
#
loop_
_entity.id
_entity.type
_entity.pdbx_description
1 polymer ?
#
loop_
_entity_poly.entity_id
_entity_poly.type
_entity_poly.pdbx_seq_one_letter_code
_entity_poly.pdbx_strand_id
1 'polypeptide(L)'
;MRLLHLPALVLALGLSGCSYIYDIKAVAIGGRVAFIVDPRSRHGADCITQIDVIAKGGARAKPSPGDDIERVGYGTFWHQRFGIECVDEFPIIYGQTLKGTPDPLDQGPVSAKHLRIGVVYEVSTTTGATGYGGGAFRLTPDRHIENLPIASLELTSDEGNSVMSNAE
;
A
#
# COMPACT_ATOMS: atom_id res chain seq x y z
N MET A 1 -25.28 -23.81 53.21
CA MET A 1 -25.64 -23.62 51.79
C MET A 1 -24.55 -22.80 51.13
N ARG A 2 -23.78 -23.39 50.20
CA ARG A 2 -22.73 -22.70 49.43
C ARG A 2 -23.26 -22.47 48.01
N LEU A 3 -23.56 -21.23 47.65
CA LEU A 3 -23.82 -20.84 46.27
C LEU A 3 -22.49 -20.86 45.52
N LEU A 4 -22.34 -21.77 44.56
CA LEU A 4 -21.22 -21.74 43.61
C LEU A 4 -21.41 -20.57 42.65
N HIS A 5 -20.40 -19.70 42.60
CA HIS A 5 -20.15 -18.73 41.55
C HIS A 5 -19.77 -19.42 40.23
N LEU A 6 -20.22 -18.79 39.13
CA LEU A 6 -19.58 -18.60 37.81
C LEU A 6 -20.59 -18.84 36.67
N PRO A 7 -21.13 -17.76 36.11
CA PRO A 7 -21.18 -17.68 34.64
C PRO A 7 -20.78 -16.26 34.20
N ALA A 8 -19.48 -16.01 34.03
CA ALA A 8 -19.00 -14.73 33.50
C ALA A 8 -17.79 -14.87 32.56
N LEU A 9 -17.50 -16.07 32.03
CA LEU A 9 -16.26 -16.35 31.28
C LEU A 9 -16.48 -16.86 29.85
N VAL A 10 -17.60 -16.51 29.19
CA VAL A 10 -17.88 -16.95 27.81
C VAL A 10 -18.00 -15.78 26.80
N LEU A 11 -17.96 -14.52 27.26
CA LEU A 11 -18.23 -13.35 26.41
C LEU A 11 -16.98 -12.67 25.79
N ALA A 12 -15.78 -13.24 25.93
CA ALA A 12 -14.52 -12.59 25.52
C ALA A 12 -13.92 -13.09 24.18
N LEU A 13 -14.56 -14.03 23.47
CA LEU A 13 -14.00 -14.69 22.28
C LEU A 13 -14.56 -14.18 20.93
N GLY A 14 -15.37 -13.12 20.93
CA GLY A 14 -16.15 -12.71 19.74
C GLY A 14 -15.54 -11.65 18.82
N LEU A 15 -14.36 -11.09 19.12
CA LEU A 15 -13.84 -9.90 18.41
C LEU A 15 -12.42 -10.03 17.83
N SER A 16 -11.84 -11.23 17.78
CA SER A 16 -10.59 -11.44 17.03
C SER A 16 -10.89 -11.54 15.54
N GLY A 17 -11.11 -10.41 14.87
CA GLY A 17 -11.04 -10.34 13.42
C GLY A 17 -9.61 -10.68 13.00
N CYS A 18 -9.43 -11.81 12.32
CA CYS A 18 -8.12 -12.21 11.81
C CYS A 18 -7.76 -11.32 10.61
N SER A 19 -7.15 -10.15 10.88
CA SER A 19 -6.40 -9.44 9.85
C SER A 19 -5.14 -10.21 9.50
N TYR A 20 -4.69 -10.08 8.26
CA TYR A 20 -3.44 -10.70 7.80
C TYR A 20 -2.68 -9.77 6.88
N ILE A 21 -1.37 -10.00 6.81
CA ILE A 21 -0.45 -9.22 5.98
C ILE A 21 0.16 -10.16 4.95
N TYR A 22 0.30 -9.69 3.72
CA TYR A 22 1.01 -10.39 2.66
C TYR A 22 2.02 -9.47 1.99
N ASP A 23 3.09 -10.07 1.47
CA ASP A 23 4.13 -9.33 0.77
C ASP A 23 3.76 -9.16 -0.71
N ILE A 24 3.97 -7.97 -1.26
CA ILE A 24 3.83 -7.64 -2.68
C ILE A 24 5.21 -7.49 -3.32
N LYS A 25 5.33 -7.99 -4.56
CA LYS A 25 6.46 -7.72 -5.44
C LYS A 25 6.01 -7.00 -6.70
N ALA A 26 6.84 -6.08 -7.17
CA ALA A 26 6.77 -5.54 -8.51
C ALA A 26 7.54 -6.46 -9.48
N VAL A 27 6.95 -6.76 -10.62
CA VAL A 27 7.52 -7.58 -11.70
C VAL A 27 7.27 -6.94 -13.06
N ALA A 28 8.03 -7.35 -14.08
CA ALA A 28 7.85 -6.88 -15.45
C ALA A 28 7.01 -7.90 -16.24
N ILE A 29 5.81 -7.50 -16.67
CA ILE A 29 4.94 -8.32 -17.54
C ILE A 29 4.68 -7.53 -18.82
N GLY A 30 5.12 -8.05 -19.97
CA GLY A 30 4.97 -7.36 -21.26
C GLY A 30 5.61 -5.97 -21.29
N GLY A 31 6.72 -5.77 -20.57
CA GLY A 31 7.41 -4.47 -20.47
C GLY A 31 6.73 -3.44 -19.57
N ARG A 32 5.68 -3.83 -18.84
CA ARG A 32 4.96 -2.98 -17.88
C ARG A 32 5.22 -3.45 -16.46
N VAL A 33 5.26 -2.51 -15.52
CA VAL A 33 5.27 -2.83 -14.08
C VAL A 33 3.94 -3.47 -13.73
N ALA A 34 3.99 -4.59 -13.03
CA ALA A 34 2.85 -5.30 -12.47
C ALA A 34 3.15 -5.68 -11.03
N PHE A 35 2.11 -5.80 -10.22
CA PHE A 35 2.19 -6.24 -8.83
C PHE A 35 1.69 -7.66 -8.72
N ILE A 36 2.39 -8.47 -7.95
CA ILE A 36 2.01 -9.85 -7.59
C ILE A 36 2.18 -10.04 -6.09
N VAL A 37 1.47 -11.01 -5.51
CA VAL A 37 1.81 -11.51 -4.17
C VAL A 37 3.15 -12.24 -4.24
N ASP A 38 4.07 -11.96 -3.33
CA ASP A 38 5.34 -12.69 -3.22
C ASP A 38 5.02 -14.16 -2.90
N PRO A 39 5.48 -15.14 -3.71
CA PRO A 39 5.28 -16.56 -3.40
C PRO A 39 5.89 -17.00 -2.06
N ARG A 40 6.77 -16.18 -1.47
CA ARG A 40 7.36 -16.40 -0.15
C ARG A 40 6.54 -15.81 1.00
N SER A 41 5.50 -15.04 0.69
CA SER A 41 4.59 -14.47 1.67
C SER A 41 3.92 -15.60 2.47
N ARG A 42 3.73 -15.41 3.78
CA ARG A 42 3.04 -16.40 4.63
C ARG A 42 1.55 -16.48 4.35
N HIS A 43 0.98 -15.42 3.79
CA HIS A 43 -0.42 -15.31 3.43
C HIS A 43 -0.56 -14.96 1.94
N GLY A 44 -1.62 -15.47 1.31
CA GLY A 44 -1.98 -15.15 -0.06
C GLY A 44 -3.07 -14.08 -0.14
N ALA A 45 -3.22 -13.52 -1.32
CA ALA A 45 -4.39 -12.74 -1.73
C ALA A 45 -4.60 -12.98 -3.23
N ASP A 46 -5.83 -13.29 -3.62
CA ASP A 46 -6.13 -13.57 -5.03
C ASP A 46 -6.52 -12.30 -5.79
N CYS A 47 -7.07 -11.31 -5.08
CA CYS A 47 -7.61 -10.08 -5.64
C CYS A 47 -7.40 -8.88 -4.71
N ILE A 48 -7.65 -7.67 -5.21
CA ILE A 48 -7.54 -6.42 -4.45
C ILE A 48 -8.81 -5.57 -4.54
N THR A 49 -9.00 -4.71 -3.55
CA THR A 49 -10.04 -3.67 -3.48
C THR A 49 -9.46 -2.26 -3.41
N GLN A 50 -8.19 -2.14 -3.00
CA GLN A 50 -7.45 -0.88 -2.99
C GLN A 50 -6.03 -1.10 -3.47
N ILE A 51 -5.47 -0.10 -4.15
CA ILE A 51 -4.04 0.01 -4.42
C ILE A 51 -3.59 1.45 -4.22
N ASP A 52 -2.43 1.60 -3.58
CA ASP A 52 -1.74 2.87 -3.42
C ASP A 52 -0.27 2.68 -3.76
N VAL A 53 0.28 3.56 -4.61
CA VAL A 53 1.69 3.59 -5.00
C VAL A 53 2.25 4.97 -4.68
N ILE A 54 3.13 5.03 -3.69
CA ILE A 54 3.66 6.27 -3.14
C ILE A 54 5.17 6.30 -3.35
N ALA A 55 5.70 7.44 -3.81
CA ALA A 55 7.13 7.64 -3.91
C ALA A 55 7.74 8.03 -2.56
N LYS A 56 8.84 7.38 -2.18
CA LYS A 56 9.63 7.75 -1.00
C LYS A 56 10.69 8.79 -1.36
N GLY A 57 11.17 9.53 -0.35
CA GLY A 57 12.23 10.53 -0.53
C GLY A 57 11.76 11.85 -1.19
N GLY A 58 10.48 12.17 -1.10
CA GLY A 58 9.95 13.49 -1.51
C GLY A 58 9.74 13.68 -3.02
N ALA A 59 9.89 12.64 -3.83
CA ALA A 59 9.56 12.72 -5.25
C ALA A 59 8.03 12.95 -5.41
N ARG A 60 7.67 14.04 -6.10
CA ARG A 60 6.27 14.41 -6.35
C ARG A 60 5.94 14.38 -7.85
N ALA A 61 4.75 13.91 -8.18
CA ALA A 61 4.20 13.98 -9.53
C ALA A 61 3.43 15.30 -9.73
N LYS A 62 3.04 15.58 -10.98
CA LYS A 62 2.10 16.66 -11.30
C LYS A 62 0.67 16.07 -11.30
N PRO A 63 -0.32 16.75 -10.71
CA PRO A 63 -1.70 16.29 -10.77
C PRO A 63 -2.24 16.36 -12.20
N SER A 64 -3.11 15.41 -12.53
CA SER A 64 -3.91 15.33 -13.76
C SER A 64 -5.36 15.73 -13.45
N PRO A 65 -6.18 16.09 -14.46
CA PRO A 65 -7.60 16.36 -14.24
C PRO A 65 -8.30 15.17 -13.57
N GLY A 66 -9.01 15.44 -12.46
CA GLY A 66 -9.73 14.43 -11.69
C GLY A 66 -8.93 13.75 -10.57
N ASP A 67 -7.64 14.05 -10.44
CA ASP A 67 -6.86 13.54 -9.30
C ASP A 67 -7.19 14.27 -7.99
N ASP A 68 -7.07 13.55 -6.89
CA ASP A 68 -6.88 14.14 -5.56
C ASP A 68 -5.52 14.87 -5.49
N ILE A 69 -5.58 16.19 -5.43
CA ILE A 69 -4.40 17.08 -5.42
C ILE A 69 -3.57 16.90 -4.14
N GLU A 70 -4.21 16.64 -2.99
CA GLU A 70 -3.53 16.48 -1.72
C GLU A 70 -2.69 15.21 -1.72
N ARG A 71 -3.28 14.09 -2.18
CA ARG A 71 -2.57 12.81 -2.34
C ARG A 71 -1.39 12.93 -3.30
N VAL A 72 -1.57 13.58 -4.45
CA VAL A 72 -0.46 13.82 -5.39
C VAL A 72 0.64 14.67 -4.73
N GLY A 73 0.26 15.68 -3.94
CA GLY A 73 1.17 16.53 -3.17
C GLY A 73 1.99 15.75 -2.13
N TYR A 74 1.42 14.70 -1.55
CA TYR A 74 2.12 13.79 -0.62
C TYR A 74 3.11 12.85 -1.31
N GLY A 75 3.06 12.73 -2.65
CA GLY A 75 3.92 11.82 -3.41
C GLY A 75 3.21 10.56 -3.90
N THR A 76 1.87 10.56 -3.91
CA THR A 76 1.09 9.47 -4.53
C THR A 76 1.25 9.51 -6.05
N PHE A 77 1.64 8.37 -6.63
CA PHE A 77 1.80 8.17 -8.07
C PHE A 77 0.65 7.37 -8.67
N TRP A 78 -0.07 6.57 -7.89
CA TRP A 78 -1.28 5.90 -8.33
C TRP A 78 -2.10 5.50 -7.12
N HIS A 79 -3.38 5.84 -7.10
CA HIS A 79 -4.32 5.43 -6.05
C HIS A 79 -5.67 5.14 -6.65
N GLN A 80 -6.24 3.98 -6.30
CA GLN A 80 -7.61 3.61 -6.60
C GLN A 80 -8.18 2.79 -5.45
N ARG A 81 -9.44 3.04 -5.11
CA ARG A 81 -10.18 2.30 -4.10
C ARG A 81 -11.60 2.02 -4.55
N PHE A 82 -11.99 0.77 -4.42
CA PHE A 82 -13.33 0.27 -4.72
C PHE A 82 -13.91 -0.39 -3.48
N GLY A 83 -15.20 -0.71 -3.53
CA GLY A 83 -15.90 -1.41 -2.47
C GLY A 83 -15.29 -2.79 -2.19
N ILE A 84 -15.96 -3.56 -1.32
CA ILE A 84 -15.47 -4.88 -0.88
C ILE A 84 -15.56 -5.98 -1.94
N GLU A 85 -16.06 -5.64 -3.13
CA GLU A 85 -16.16 -6.51 -4.29
C GLU A 85 -14.75 -6.76 -4.83
N CYS A 86 -14.17 -7.90 -4.45
CA CYS A 86 -12.81 -8.27 -4.81
C CYS A 86 -12.77 -8.85 -6.23
N VAL A 87 -12.81 -7.97 -7.24
CA VAL A 87 -12.99 -8.35 -8.66
C VAL A 87 -11.68 -8.43 -9.42
N ASP A 88 -10.71 -7.57 -9.11
CA ASP A 88 -9.43 -7.54 -9.83
C ASP A 88 -8.41 -8.46 -9.17
N GLU A 89 -8.12 -9.54 -9.89
CA GLU A 89 -7.16 -10.56 -9.48
C GLU A 89 -5.72 -10.18 -9.85
N PHE A 90 -4.76 -10.69 -9.08
CA PHE A 90 -3.34 -10.57 -9.43
C PHE A 90 -3.01 -11.37 -10.71
N PRO A 91 -2.08 -10.90 -11.56
CA PRO A 91 -1.25 -9.70 -11.43
C PRO A 91 -1.99 -8.39 -11.73
N ILE A 92 -1.70 -7.35 -10.94
CA ILE A 92 -2.26 -6.01 -11.11
C ILE A 92 -1.27 -5.14 -11.88
N ILE A 93 -1.59 -4.79 -13.11
CA ILE A 93 -0.73 -3.94 -13.94
C ILE A 93 -0.77 -2.50 -13.43
N TYR A 94 0.39 -1.85 -13.30
CA TYR A 94 0.48 -0.46 -12.88
C TYR A 94 -0.35 0.45 -13.80
N GLY A 95 -1.28 1.19 -13.18
CA GLY A 95 -2.20 2.09 -13.85
C GLY A 95 -3.36 1.43 -14.58
N GLN A 96 -3.62 0.13 -14.35
CA GLN A 96 -4.88 -0.46 -14.80
C GLN A 96 -6.06 0.21 -14.07
N THR A 97 -7.21 0.27 -14.72
CA THR A 97 -8.46 0.66 -14.06
C THR A 97 -9.01 -0.55 -13.32
N LEU A 98 -9.13 -0.45 -12.00
CA LEU A 98 -9.81 -1.48 -11.21
C LEU A 98 -11.33 -1.39 -11.45
N LYS A 99 -11.99 -2.52 -11.25
CA LYS A 99 -13.42 -2.77 -11.44
C LYS A 99 -14.13 -2.79 -10.09
N GLY A 100 -15.44 -2.67 -10.15
CA GLY A 100 -16.33 -2.72 -9.00
C GLY A 100 -16.99 -1.38 -8.72
N THR A 101 -17.76 -1.34 -7.65
CA THR A 101 -18.43 -0.12 -7.20
C THR A 101 -17.42 0.80 -6.51
N PRO A 102 -17.30 2.09 -6.90
CA PRO A 102 -16.43 3.03 -6.19
C PRO A 102 -16.76 3.09 -4.69
N ASP A 103 -15.75 3.13 -3.83
CA ASP A 103 -15.97 3.26 -2.39
C ASP A 103 -16.45 4.70 -2.08
N PRO A 104 -17.65 4.90 -1.48
CA PRO A 104 -18.15 6.23 -1.13
C PRO A 104 -17.28 6.95 -0.09
N LEU A 105 -16.38 6.24 0.60
CA LEU A 105 -15.43 6.79 1.57
C LEU A 105 -14.07 7.11 0.95
N ASP A 106 -13.86 6.84 -0.34
CA ASP A 106 -12.62 7.20 -1.01
C ASP A 106 -12.49 8.72 -1.14
N GLN A 107 -11.31 9.25 -0.82
CA GLN A 107 -11.04 10.70 -0.87
C GLN A 107 -10.80 11.21 -2.29
N GLY A 108 -10.65 10.28 -3.24
CA GLY A 108 -10.50 10.57 -4.66
C GLY A 108 -9.34 9.79 -5.26
N PRO A 109 -9.45 9.38 -6.53
CA PRO A 109 -8.41 8.60 -7.19
C PRO A 109 -7.18 9.46 -7.47
N VAL A 110 -6.06 8.79 -7.72
CA VAL A 110 -4.90 9.39 -8.39
C VAL A 110 -4.61 8.55 -9.62
N SER A 111 -4.78 9.12 -10.80
CA SER A 111 -4.44 8.47 -12.07
C SER A 111 -2.95 8.14 -12.10
N ALA A 112 -2.59 6.97 -12.62
CA ALA A 112 -1.20 6.53 -12.63
C ALA A 112 -0.25 7.55 -13.29
N LYS A 113 0.84 7.85 -12.59
CA LYS A 113 1.88 8.79 -13.01
C LYS A 113 3.07 8.05 -13.59
N HIS A 114 3.86 8.72 -14.42
CA HIS A 114 5.10 8.14 -14.93
C HIS A 114 6.07 7.86 -13.78
N LEU A 115 6.40 6.58 -13.59
CA LEU A 115 7.45 6.15 -12.67
C LEU A 115 8.80 6.66 -13.16
N ARG A 116 9.68 6.98 -12.21
CA ARG A 116 11.01 7.54 -12.47
C ARG A 116 12.08 6.54 -12.08
N ILE A 117 13.15 6.51 -12.87
CA ILE A 117 14.36 5.74 -12.58
C ILE A 117 14.98 6.24 -11.28
N GLY A 118 15.46 5.31 -10.44
CA GLY A 118 16.14 5.60 -9.18
C GLY A 118 15.24 5.98 -8.01
N VAL A 119 13.96 6.28 -8.25
CA VAL A 119 12.99 6.56 -7.19
C VAL A 119 12.49 5.26 -6.58
N VAL A 120 12.42 5.22 -5.26
CA VAL A 120 11.82 4.12 -4.51
C VAL A 120 10.32 4.37 -4.39
N TYR A 121 9.54 3.37 -4.74
CA TYR A 121 8.09 3.37 -4.63
C TYR A 121 7.66 2.30 -3.64
N GLU A 122 6.79 2.69 -2.71
CA GLU A 122 6.02 1.76 -1.90
C GLU A 122 4.72 1.46 -2.61
N VAL A 123 4.34 0.19 -2.61
CA VAL A 123 3.02 -0.27 -3.02
C VAL A 123 2.32 -0.85 -1.80
N SER A 124 1.09 -0.40 -1.56
CA SER A 124 0.20 -1.02 -0.59
C SER A 124 -1.10 -1.42 -1.27
N THR A 125 -1.69 -2.52 -0.82
CA THR A 125 -2.97 -3.02 -1.34
C THR A 125 -3.84 -3.47 -0.19
N THR A 126 -5.16 -3.51 -0.40
CA THR A 126 -6.07 -4.23 0.49
C THR A 126 -6.83 -5.27 -0.29
N THR A 127 -7.20 -6.37 0.37
CA THR A 127 -8.10 -7.39 -0.16
C THR A 127 -9.25 -7.61 0.82
N GLY A 128 -10.48 -7.41 0.32
CA GLY A 128 -11.68 -7.37 1.15
C GLY A 128 -11.56 -6.34 2.29
N ALA A 129 -11.85 -6.78 3.52
CA ALA A 129 -11.84 -5.94 4.72
C ALA A 129 -10.65 -6.19 5.68
N THR A 130 -9.89 -7.27 5.49
CA THR A 130 -8.95 -7.76 6.53
C THR A 130 -7.55 -8.09 6.03
N GLY A 131 -7.33 -8.18 4.71
CA GLY A 131 -6.01 -8.46 4.16
C GLY A 131 -5.30 -7.19 3.70
N TYR A 132 -4.02 -7.06 4.08
CA TYR A 132 -3.19 -5.89 3.79
C TYR A 132 -1.90 -6.34 3.09
N GLY A 133 -1.67 -5.85 1.88
CA GLY A 133 -0.48 -6.13 1.10
C GLY A 133 0.50 -4.98 1.12
N GLY A 134 1.80 -5.25 1.23
CA GLY A 134 2.84 -4.22 1.20
C GLY A 134 4.09 -4.65 0.46
N GLY A 135 4.75 -3.72 -0.22
CA GLY A 135 6.01 -3.98 -0.91
C GLY A 135 6.70 -2.69 -1.31
N ALA A 136 7.97 -2.78 -1.71
CA ALA A 136 8.71 -1.64 -2.23
C ALA A 136 9.58 -2.04 -3.42
N PHE A 137 9.72 -1.12 -4.35
CA PHE A 137 10.51 -1.36 -5.56
C PHE A 137 11.14 -0.08 -6.10
N ARG A 138 12.13 -0.27 -6.96
CA ARG A 138 12.84 0.78 -7.69
C ARG A 138 12.97 0.36 -9.15
N LEU A 139 12.86 1.33 -10.06
CA LEU A 139 13.31 1.16 -11.44
C LEU A 139 14.80 1.51 -11.53
N THR A 140 15.62 0.58 -11.98
CA THR A 140 17.06 0.79 -12.16
C THR A 140 17.37 1.51 -13.48
N PRO A 141 18.59 2.07 -13.68
CA PRO A 141 18.95 2.78 -14.91
C PRO A 141 18.84 1.96 -16.20
N ASP A 142 19.06 0.66 -16.10
CA ASP A 142 18.87 -0.34 -17.16
C ASP A 142 17.40 -0.78 -17.33
N ARG A 143 16.46 -0.10 -16.66
CA ARG A 143 15.00 -0.33 -16.71
C ARG A 143 14.54 -1.68 -16.16
N HIS A 144 15.35 -2.30 -15.31
CA HIS A 144 14.93 -3.46 -14.52
C HIS A 144 14.15 -3.01 -13.27
N ILE A 145 13.35 -3.93 -12.74
CA ILE A 145 12.61 -3.73 -11.49
C ILE A 145 13.41 -4.43 -10.38
N GLU A 146 13.80 -3.65 -9.38
CA GLU A 146 14.45 -4.13 -8.18
C GLU A 146 13.45 -4.08 -7.03
N ASN A 147 13.17 -5.21 -6.39
CA ASN A 147 12.31 -5.27 -5.20
C ASN A 147 13.17 -5.07 -3.95
N LEU A 148 12.76 -4.15 -3.08
CA LEU A 148 13.48 -3.75 -1.88
C LEU A 148 12.82 -4.36 -0.63
N PRO A 149 13.60 -4.70 0.41
CA PRO A 149 13.03 -5.14 1.68
C PRO A 149 12.27 -3.99 2.36
N ILE A 150 11.05 -4.28 2.83
CA ILE A 150 10.15 -3.29 3.48
C ILE A 150 10.80 -2.66 4.72
N ALA A 151 11.59 -3.43 5.48
CA ALA A 151 12.28 -2.97 6.69
C ALA A 151 13.29 -1.82 6.46
N SER A 152 13.70 -1.56 5.22
CA SER A 152 14.71 -0.53 4.91
C SER A 152 14.13 0.89 4.76
N LEU A 153 12.82 1.07 4.95
CA LEU A 153 12.12 2.32 4.65
C LEU A 153 11.83 3.20 5.88
N GLU A 154 12.16 2.72 7.09
CA GLU A 154 11.96 3.44 8.35
C GLU A 154 13.21 4.20 8.87
N LEU A 155 14.36 4.17 8.19
CA LEU A 155 15.63 4.64 8.79
C LEU A 155 16.31 5.85 8.13
N THR A 156 15.62 6.67 7.32
CA THR A 156 16.26 7.88 6.74
C THR A 156 15.49 9.19 6.98
N SER A 157 14.57 9.24 7.93
CA SER A 157 13.86 10.46 8.32
C SER A 157 14.15 10.80 9.78
N ASP A 158 15.40 11.17 10.12
CA ASP A 158 15.72 12.06 11.26
C ASP A 158 17.24 12.34 11.41
N GLU A 159 17.91 12.81 10.37
CA GLU A 159 19.16 13.57 10.54
C GLU A 159 19.00 14.95 9.90
N GLY A 160 18.38 15.87 10.64
CA GLY A 160 18.15 17.21 10.09
C GLY A 160 17.47 18.22 11.00
N ASN A 161 17.69 18.21 12.32
CA ASN A 161 17.50 19.45 13.09
C ASN A 161 18.34 19.50 14.37
N SER A 162 19.64 19.77 14.21
CA SER A 162 20.45 20.35 15.29
C SER A 162 21.10 21.62 14.73
N VAL A 163 20.35 22.72 14.73
CA VAL A 163 20.94 24.06 14.62
C VAL A 163 20.72 24.77 15.95
N MET A 164 21.86 25.10 16.54
CA MET A 164 22.05 25.86 17.77
C MET A 164 21.30 27.20 17.73
N SER A 165 20.69 27.58 18.85
CA SER A 165 20.57 28.99 19.22
C SER A 165 21.03 29.15 20.67
N ASN A 166 22.34 29.29 20.84
CA ASN A 166 22.91 30.04 21.95
C ASN A 166 23.06 31.50 21.48
N ALA A 167 22.34 32.40 22.14
CA ALA A 167 22.63 33.83 22.28
C ALA A 167 21.76 34.27 23.46
N GLU A 168 22.34 34.37 24.65
CA GLU A 168 22.74 35.65 25.29
C GLU A 168 21.55 36.58 25.57
#